data_AF-A0A946EMW8-F1
#
_entry.id   AF-A0A946EMW8-F1
#
_cell.length_a   1.000
_cell.length_b   1.000
_cell.length_c   1.000
_cell.angle_alpha   90.00
_cell.angle_beta   90.00
_cell.angle_gamma   90.00
#
_symmetry.space_group_name_H-M   'P 1'
#
loop_
_entity.id
_entity.type
_entity.pdbx_description
1 polymer ?
#
loop_
_entity_poly.entity_id
_entity_poly.type
_entity_poly.pdbx_seq_one_letter_code
_entity_poly.pdbx_strand_id
1 'polypeptide(L)' 'MCRKSQVILIVLLLLSPLAAGCSTVEYYEKQNLQDAAMQFEGDPSEVHFQAKVYYSMEGSAGGIGDSGGGGCGCY' A
#
# COMPACT_ATOMS: atom_id res chain seq x y z
N MET A 1 15.62 -22.64 37.57
CA MET A 1 15.30 -21.37 36.87
C MET A 1 15.89 -21.28 35.46
N CYS A 2 17.07 -21.86 35.16
CA CYS A 2 17.68 -21.83 33.82
C CYS A 2 16.81 -22.39 32.68
N ARG A 3 16.06 -23.48 32.90
CA ARG A 3 15.28 -24.13 31.83
C ARG A 3 14.06 -23.33 31.34
N LYS A 4 13.48 -22.46 32.17
CA LYS A 4 12.38 -21.55 31.76
C LYS A 4 12.90 -20.38 30.94
N SER A 5 14.08 -19.85 31.29
CA SER A 5 14.76 -18.79 30.54
C SER A 5 15.16 -19.25 29.13
N GLN A 6 15.63 -20.49 28.99
CA GLN A 6 15.96 -21.09 27.69
C GLN A 6 14.73 -21.21 26.76
N VAL A 7 13.57 -21.58 27.30
CA VAL A 7 12.31 -21.66 26.52
C VAL A 7 11.86 -20.26 26.07
N ILE A 8 11.98 -19.24 26.94
CA ILE A 8 11.62 -17.85 26.59
C ILE A 8 12.50 -17.33 25.45
N LEU A 9 13.81 -17.60 25.48
CA LEU A 9 14.74 -17.20 24.43
C LEU A 9 14.41 -17.85 23.07
N ILE A 10 14.07 -19.13 23.05
CA ILE A 10 13.70 -19.85 21.82
C ILE A 10 12.42 -19.27 21.22
N VAL A 11 11.41 -18.96 22.05
CA VAL A 11 10.14 -18.36 21.60
C VAL A 11 10.37 -16.96 21.03
N LEU A 12 11.19 -16.13 21.68
CA LEU A 12 11.57 -14.81 21.17
C LEU A 12 12.29 -14.88 19.82
N LEU A 13 13.17 -15.86 19.65
CA LEU A 13 13.88 -16.07 18.38
C LEU A 13 12.92 -16.49 17.25
N LEU A 14 11.94 -17.34 17.55
CA LEU A 14 10.92 -17.80 16.60
C LEU A 14 9.92 -16.71 16.21
N LEU A 15 9.66 -15.71 17.07
CA LEU A 15 8.72 -14.63 16.79
C LEU A 15 9.34 -13.46 16.00
N SER A 16 10.66 -13.32 15.98
CA SER A 16 11.39 -12.25 15.27
C SER A 16 10.99 -12.08 13.78
N PRO A 17 10.85 -13.14 12.95
CA PRO A 17 10.55 -12.96 11.52
C PRO A 17 9.13 -12.45 11.23
N LEU A 18 8.18 -12.50 12.17
CA LEU A 18 6.81 -12.02 11.94
C LEU A 18 6.75 -10.49 11.73
N ALA A 19 7.75 -9.75 12.20
CA ALA A 19 7.82 -8.29 12.02
C ALA A 19 8.45 -7.88 10.68
N ALA A 20 9.07 -8.80 9.93
CA ALA A 20 9.81 -8.48 8.70
C ALA A 20 8.91 -8.25 7.46
N GLY A 21 7.60 -8.47 7.56
CA GLY A 21 6.67 -8.31 6.44
C GLY A 21 6.28 -6.86 6.12
N CYS A 22 6.54 -5.91 7.03
CA CYS A 22 6.21 -4.50 6.80
C CYS A 22 7.39 -3.81 6.11
N SER A 23 7.46 -3.93 4.77
CA SER A 23 8.42 -3.19 3.95
C SER A 23 7.70 -2.17 3.09
N THR A 24 8.23 -0.94 3.08
CA THR A 24 7.80 0.09 2.15
C THR A 24 8.53 -0.12 0.84
N VAL A 25 7.78 -0.25 -0.24
CA VAL A 25 8.28 -0.52 -1.59
C VAL A 25 8.30 0.80 -2.36
N GLU A 26 9.34 1.04 -3.15
CA GLU A 26 9.44 2.27 -3.92
C GLU A 26 8.33 2.34 -4.97
N TYR A 27 7.94 3.55 -5.34
CA TYR A 27 6.77 3.76 -6.17
C TYR A 27 6.88 3.12 -7.58
N TYR A 28 8.07 3.15 -8.17
CA TYR A 28 8.35 2.56 -9.50
C TYR A 28 8.34 1.03 -9.51
N GLU A 29 8.51 0.38 -8.35
CA GLU A 29 8.46 -1.08 -8.22
C GLU A 29 7.01 -1.60 -8.33
N LYS A 30 6.03 -0.71 -8.15
CA LYS A 30 4.61 -1.03 -8.23
C LYS A 30 4.05 -0.99 -9.67
N GLN A 31 4.88 -0.72 -10.68
CA GLN A 31 4.47 -0.49 -12.08
C GLN A 31 3.51 -1.55 -12.66
N ASN A 32 3.69 -2.81 -12.27
CA ASN A 32 2.87 -3.92 -12.74
C ASN A 32 1.40 -3.84 -12.24
N LEU A 33 1.13 -3.08 -11.18
CA LEU A 33 -0.21 -2.83 -10.65
C LEU A 33 -0.97 -1.77 -11.46
N GLN A 34 -0.32 -1.12 -12.42
CA GLN A 34 -0.94 -0.08 -13.26
C GLN A 34 -1.38 -0.59 -14.64
N ASP A 35 -1.30 -1.90 -14.88
CA ASP A 35 -1.91 -2.52 -16.05
C ASP A 35 -3.42 -2.20 -16.08
N ALA A 36 -3.93 -1.82 -17.25
CA ALA A 36 -5.34 -1.54 -17.48
C ALA A 36 -6.23 -2.74 -17.12
N ALA A 37 -5.74 -3.97 -17.29
CA ALA A 37 -6.46 -5.18 -16.90
C ALA A 37 -6.62 -5.35 -15.37
N MET A 38 -5.83 -4.63 -14.58
CA MET A 38 -5.79 -4.70 -13.12
C MET A 38 -6.51 -3.50 -12.46
N GLN A 39 -7.06 -2.58 -13.25
CA GLN A 39 -7.83 -1.44 -12.74
C GLN A 39 -9.25 -1.88 -12.37
N PHE A 40 -9.69 -1.50 -11.19
CA PHE A 40 -11.08 -1.72 -10.73
C PHE A 40 -12.05 -0.69 -11.30
N GLU A 41 -11.52 0.49 -11.62
CA GLU A 41 -12.27 1.65 -12.07
C GLU A 41 -12.35 1.69 -13.60
N GLY A 42 -13.23 2.55 -14.12
CA GLY A 42 -13.43 2.74 -15.55
C GLY A 42 -12.29 3.50 -16.25
N ASP A 43 -12.66 4.33 -17.23
CA ASP A 43 -11.68 5.12 -17.96
C ASP A 43 -10.90 6.07 -17.03
N PRO A 44 -9.55 6.06 -17.07
CA PRO A 44 -8.74 6.83 -16.12
C PRO A 44 -8.96 8.34 -16.22
N SER A 45 -9.36 8.87 -17.38
CA SER A 45 -9.62 10.30 -17.55
C SER A 45 -10.93 10.72 -16.88
N GLU A 46 -11.94 9.86 -16.94
CA GLU A 46 -13.23 10.08 -16.27
C GLU A 46 -13.06 10.06 -14.74
N VAL A 47 -12.36 9.05 -14.24
CA VAL A 47 -12.07 8.86 -12.81
C VAL A 47 -11.28 10.04 -12.26
N HIS A 48 -10.25 10.49 -13.00
CA HIS A 48 -9.48 11.66 -12.62
C HIS A 48 -10.33 12.93 -12.59
N PHE A 49 -11.19 13.14 -13.60
CA PHE A 49 -12.10 14.29 -13.64
C PHE A 49 -13.04 14.31 -12.43
N GLN A 50 -13.70 13.18 -12.14
CA GLN A 50 -14.59 13.07 -10.98
C GLN A 50 -13.85 13.35 -9.67
N ALA A 51 -12.66 12.78 -9.49
CA ALA A 51 -11.85 13.00 -8.30
C ALA A 51 -11.55 14.50 -8.07
N LYS A 52 -11.21 15.26 -9.11
CA LYS A 52 -10.97 16.71 -9.01
C LYS A 52 -12.22 17.48 -8.60
N VAL A 53 -13.39 17.07 -9.09
CA VAL A 53 -14.67 17.66 -8.70
C VAL A 53 -14.95 17.40 -7.21
N TYR A 54 -14.81 16.16 -6.76
CA TYR A 54 -15.00 15.79 -5.34
C TYR A 54 -14.01 16.49 -4.41
N TYR A 55 -12.72 16.56 -4.75
CA TYR A 55 -11.73 17.32 -3.96
C TYR A 55 -12.10 18.78 -3.80
N SER A 56 -12.59 19.40 -4.87
CA SER A 56 -12.97 20.80 -4.87
C SER A 56 -14.20 21.07 -4.00
N MET A 57 -15.11 20.10 -3.90
CA MET A 57 -16.32 20.22 -3.09
C MET A 57 -16.10 19.89 -1.62
N GLU A 58 -15.33 18.83 -1.33
CA GLU A 58 -15.16 18.30 0.03
C GLU A 58 -13.95 18.90 0.76
N GLY A 59 -13.07 19.61 0.03
CA GLY A 59 -11.80 20.11 0.59
C GLY A 59 -10.86 18.98 1.02
N SER A 60 -11.06 17.77 0.48
CA SER A 60 -10.25 16.59 0.77
C SER A 60 -9.01 16.57 -0.13
N ALA A 61 -7.90 16.07 0.41
CA ALA A 61 -6.66 15.83 -0.33
C ALA A 61 -6.29 14.34 -0.23
N GLY A 62 -6.11 13.67 -1.38
CA GLY A 62 -5.67 12.27 -1.45
C GLY A 62 -6.77 11.20 -1.57
N GLY A 63 -7.82 11.47 -2.35
CA GLY A 63 -8.91 10.51 -2.62
C GLY A 63 -8.64 9.55 -3.79
N ILE A 64 -9.73 9.17 -4.45
CA ILE A 64 -9.94 7.97 -5.26
C ILE A 64 -8.74 7.67 -6.20
N GLY A 65 -8.06 6.53 -5.95
CA GLY A 65 -7.23 5.86 -6.95
C GLY A 65 -5.74 5.65 -6.64
N ASP A 66 -5.11 6.34 -5.68
CA ASP A 66 -3.63 6.34 -5.66
C ASP A 66 -2.94 5.41 -4.65
N SER A 67 -3.60 4.98 -3.59
CA SER A 67 -2.88 4.24 -2.54
C SER A 67 -2.45 2.82 -2.94
N GLY A 68 -2.99 2.27 -4.04
CA GLY A 68 -2.75 0.90 -4.49
C GLY A 68 -2.07 0.74 -5.87
N GLY A 69 -2.00 1.78 -6.69
CA GLY A 69 -1.51 1.69 -8.09
C GLY A 69 -0.07 2.20 -8.23
N GLY A 70 0.81 1.41 -8.83
CA GLY A 70 2.15 1.89 -9.18
C GLY A 70 2.18 2.62 -10.50
N GLY A 71 1.89 3.91 -10.51
CA GLY A 71 1.98 4.76 -11.71
C GLY A 71 3.25 5.60 -11.73
N CYS A 72 3.19 6.82 -12.29
CA CYS A 72 4.21 7.89 -12.19
C CYS A 72 3.81 9.00 -11.18
N GLY A 73 2.66 8.83 -10.51
CA GLY A 73 2.13 9.78 -9.53
C GLY A 73 1.61 11.06 -10.18
N CYS A 74 1.55 11.07 -11.51
CA CYS A 74 1.14 12.19 -12.35
C CYS A 74 -0.33 12.07 -12.77
N TYR A 75 -1.23 11.78 -11.83
CA TYR A 75 -2.63 12.12 -12.00
C TYR A 75 -2.86 13.54 -11.44
#